data_AF-A0A1B3SLN2-F1
#
_entry.id   AF-A0A1B3SLN2-F1
#
_cell.length_a   1.000
_cell.length_b   1.000
_cell.length_c   1.000
_cell.angle_alpha   90.00
_cell.angle_beta   90.00
_cell.angle_gamma   90.00
#
_symmetry.space_group_name_H-M   'P 1'
#
loop_
_entity.id
_entity.type
_entity.pdbx_description
1 polymer ?
#
loop_
_entity_poly.entity_id
_entity_poly.type
_entity_poly.pdbx_seq_one_letter_code
_entity_poly.pdbx_strand_id
1 'polypeptide(L)'
;MNGLARGGIIVGIVGSAITMFSVLVQVIIYTVLYKFLNVNYDKTTVIAVSVVAFIVAITIIILGSITLTKKTEALRISFGIVCLVAVFIAWFAYYFPAIFLLLGGILTLCGKIENKN
;
A
#
# COMPACT_ATOMS: atom_id res chain seq x y z
N MET A 1 -22.45 2.80 0.05
CA MET A 1 -21.24 1.95 0.29
C MET A 1 -21.45 1.18 1.58
N ASN A 2 -21.42 -0.14 1.49
CA ASN A 2 -21.63 -1.04 2.63
C ASN A 2 -20.40 -1.00 3.55
N GLY A 3 -20.57 -1.45 4.81
CA GLY A 3 -19.50 -1.46 5.81
C GLY A 3 -18.24 -2.20 5.35
N LEU A 4 -18.39 -3.26 4.56
CA LEU A 4 -17.28 -4.05 4.01
C LEU A 4 -16.38 -3.24 3.06
N ALA A 5 -16.97 -2.48 2.13
CA ALA A 5 -16.21 -1.66 1.17
C ALA A 5 -15.45 -0.53 1.88
N ARG A 6 -16.07 0.07 2.91
CA ARG A 6 -15.43 1.11 3.73
C ARG A 6 -14.29 0.53 4.56
N GLY A 7 -14.52 -0.63 5.18
CA GLY A 7 -13.50 -1.36 5.94
C GLY A 7 -12.28 -1.69 5.06
N GLY A 8 -12.49 -2.21 3.86
CA GLY A 8 -11.40 -2.50 2.93
C GLY A 8 -10.56 -1.28 2.57
N ILE A 9 -11.20 -0.12 2.31
CA ILE A 9 -10.46 1.10 1.99
C ILE A 9 -9.64 1.58 3.20
N ILE A 10 -10.22 1.56 4.40
CA ILE A 10 -9.51 1.93 5.63
C ILE A 10 -8.31 1.00 5.86
N VAL A 11 -8.51 -0.31 5.73
CA VAL A 11 -7.44 -1.31 5.85
C VAL A 11 -6.34 -1.08 4.81
N GLY A 12 -6.69 -0.72 3.56
CA GLY A 12 -5.72 -0.37 2.53
C GLY A 12 -4.94 0.92 2.80
N ILE A 13 -5.60 1.95 3.36
CA ILE A 13 -4.94 3.19 3.79
C ILE A 13 -3.96 2.90 4.94
N VAL A 14 -4.40 2.14 5.95
CA VAL A 14 -3.55 1.74 7.08
C VAL A 14 -2.38 0.88 6.60
N GLY A 15 -2.63 -0.08 5.71
CA GLY A 15 -1.58 -0.89 5.09
C GLY A 15 -0.55 -0.05 4.34
N SER A 16 -0.99 0.98 3.62
CA SER A 16 -0.10 1.91 2.91
C SER A 16 0.74 2.77 3.87
N ALA A 17 0.15 3.24 4.96
CA ALA A 17 0.87 3.98 5.99
C ALA A 17 1.93 3.10 6.68
N ILE A 18 1.59 1.85 7.00
CA ILE A 18 2.55 0.88 7.54
C ILE A 18 3.65 0.61 6.51
N THR A 19 3.31 0.48 5.22
CA THR A 19 4.30 0.29 4.14
C THR A 19 5.31 1.44 4.11
N MET A 20 4.86 2.70 4.19
CA MET A 20 5.76 3.86 4.27
C MET A 20 6.72 3.80 5.45
N PHE A 21 6.19 3.49 6.64
CA PHE A 21 7.00 3.39 7.84
C PHE A 21 8.02 2.25 7.74
N SER A 22 7.59 1.10 7.20
CA SER A 22 8.44 -0.08 6.99
C SER A 22 9.60 0.23 6.05
N VAL A 23 9.35 0.95 4.95
CA VAL A 23 10.39 1.34 3.99
C VAL A 23 11.41 2.28 4.64
N LEU A 24 10.98 3.24 5.46
CA LEU A 24 11.91 4.13 6.18
C LEU A 24 12.81 3.34 7.15
N VAL A 25 12.23 2.42 7.92
CA VAL A 25 12.99 1.55 8.83
C VAL A 25 13.97 0.67 8.05
N GLN A 26 13.55 0.11 6.91
CA GLN A 26 14.38 -0.73 6.05
C GLN A 26 15.62 0.01 5.55
N VAL A 27 15.45 1.24 5.06
CA VAL A 27 16.56 2.09 4.57
C VAL A 27 17.59 2.35 5.68
N ILE A 28 17.12 2.64 6.91
CA ILE A 28 18.00 2.88 8.06
C ILE A 28 18.78 1.62 8.43
N ILE A 29 18.08 0.47 8.57
CA ILE A 29 18.70 -0.81 8.92
C ILE A 29 19.76 -1.19 7.90
N TYR A 30 19.45 -1.12 6.60
CA TYR A 30 20.43 -1.43 5.57
C TYR A 30 21.64 -0.49 5.62
N THR A 31 21.42 0.82 5.77
CA THR A 31 22.53 1.78 5.85
C THR A 31 23.46 1.49 7.04
N VAL A 32 22.91 1.13 8.20
CA VAL A 32 23.70 0.80 9.40
C VAL A 32 24.38 -0.56 9.27
N LEU A 33 23.65 -1.60 8.86
CA LEU A 33 24.14 -2.97 8.75
C LEU A 33 25.26 -3.09 7.71
N TYR A 34 25.10 -2.45 6.54
CA TYR A 34 26.11 -2.51 5.49
C TYR A 34 27.38 -1.73 5.85
N LYS A 35 27.26 -0.62 6.59
CA LYS A 35 28.43 0.08 7.15
C LYS A 35 29.19 -0.80 8.14
N PHE A 36 28.48 -1.66 8.88
CA PHE A 36 29.07 -2.58 9.85
C PHE A 36 29.70 -3.82 9.22
N LEU A 37 29.07 -4.38 8.19
CA LEU A 37 29.53 -5.60 7.49
C LEU A 37 30.52 -5.33 6.35
N ASN A 38 30.78 -4.06 6.02
CA ASN A 38 31.71 -3.63 4.97
C ASN A 38 31.43 -4.27 3.59
N VAL A 39 30.15 -4.55 3.31
CA VAL A 39 29.69 -5.16 2.06
C VAL A 39 29.38 -4.05 1.06
N ASN A 40 30.02 -4.10 -0.11
CA ASN A 40 29.69 -3.22 -1.23
C ASN A 40 28.40 -3.71 -1.91
N TYR A 41 27.29 -3.07 -1.60
CA TYR A 41 26.00 -3.27 -2.27
C TYR A 41 25.70 -2.11 -3.21
N ASP A 42 24.88 -2.37 -4.22
CA ASP A 42 24.39 -1.34 -5.12
C ASP A 42 23.32 -0.49 -4.42
N LYS A 43 23.77 0.61 -3.82
CA LYS A 43 22.95 1.61 -3.11
C LYS A 43 21.79 2.14 -3.98
N THR A 44 21.98 2.13 -5.30
CA THR A 44 21.03 2.66 -6.28
C THR A 44 19.75 1.83 -6.32
N THR A 45 19.86 0.50 -6.24
CA THR A 45 18.70 -0.41 -6.29
C THR A 45 17.81 -0.29 -5.05
N VAL A 46 18.41 -0.23 -3.87
CA VAL A 46 17.67 -0.10 -2.59
C VAL A 46 16.93 1.24 -2.54
N ILE A 47 17.56 2.33 -2.97
CA ILE A 47 16.94 3.65 -3.01
C ILE A 47 15.82 3.67 -4.05
N ALA A 48 16.04 3.11 -5.25
CA ALA A 48 15.03 3.08 -6.31
C ALA A 48 13.76 2.31 -5.88
N VAL A 49 13.91 1.12 -5.29
CA VAL A 49 12.77 0.33 -4.79
C VAL A 49 12.03 1.08 -3.67
N SER A 50 12.77 1.73 -2.77
CA SER A 50 12.19 2.50 -1.66
C SER A 50 11.34 3.68 -2.16
N VAL A 51 11.84 4.42 -3.15
CA VAL A 51 11.11 5.56 -3.75
C VAL A 51 9.83 5.09 -4.45
N VAL A 52 9.91 4.01 -5.23
CA VAL A 52 8.74 3.43 -5.92
C VAL A 52 7.68 2.99 -4.91
N ALA A 53 8.07 2.28 -3.84
CA ALA A 53 7.15 1.87 -2.78
C ALA A 53 6.48 3.08 -2.10
N PHE A 54 7.21 4.17 -1.91
CA PHE A 54 6.68 5.41 -1.34
C PHE A 54 5.62 6.06 -2.24
N ILE A 55 5.91 6.18 -3.54
CA ILE A 55 4.98 6.74 -4.53
C ILE A 55 3.68 5.91 -4.54
N VAL A 56 3.79 4.58 -4.59
CA VAL A 56 2.64 3.68 -4.60
C VAL A 56 1.79 3.85 -3.34
N ALA A 57 2.42 3.91 -2.16
CA ALA A 57 1.70 4.11 -0.91
C ALA A 57 0.95 5.46 -0.89
N ILE A 58 1.55 6.54 -1.39
CA ILE A 58 0.88 7.84 -1.54
C ILE A 58 -0.33 7.72 -2.47
N THR A 59 -0.17 7.07 -3.63
CA THR A 59 -1.25 6.90 -4.61
C THR A 59 -2.44 6.16 -3.99
N ILE A 60 -2.21 5.12 -3.18
CA ILE A 60 -3.28 4.38 -2.49
C ILE A 60 -3.98 5.27 -1.47
N ILE A 61 -3.25 6.07 -0.68
CA ILE A 61 -3.85 6.97 0.31
C ILE A 61 -4.75 8.01 -0.39
N ILE A 62 -4.27 8.59 -1.49
CA ILE A 62 -5.04 9.59 -2.27
C ILE A 62 -6.28 8.93 -2.88
N LEU A 63 -6.13 7.80 -3.59
CA LEU A 63 -7.25 7.09 -4.22
C LEU A 63 -8.26 6.60 -3.18
N GLY A 64 -7.79 6.09 -2.04
CA GLY A 64 -8.65 5.63 -0.95
C GLY A 64 -9.48 6.78 -0.38
N SER A 65 -8.85 7.93 -0.15
CA SER A 65 -9.52 9.15 0.32
C SER A 65 -10.58 9.63 -0.66
N ILE A 66 -10.25 9.71 -1.95
CA ILE A 66 -11.20 10.13 -3.01
C ILE A 66 -12.37 9.13 -3.10
N THR A 67 -12.10 7.83 -3.01
CA THR A 67 -13.12 6.78 -3.09
C THR A 67 -14.09 6.86 -1.92
N LEU A 68 -13.61 7.19 -0.71
CA LEU A 68 -14.45 7.40 0.48
C LEU A 68 -15.40 8.59 0.30
N THR A 69 -14.94 9.68 -0.34
CA THR A 69 -15.75 10.89 -0.55
C THR A 69 -16.74 10.73 -1.70
N LYS A 70 -16.30 10.25 -2.87
CA LYS A 70 -17.11 10.21 -4.09
C LYS A 70 -17.98 8.96 -4.23
N LYS A 71 -17.75 7.90 -3.44
CA LYS A 71 -18.57 6.67 -3.38
C LYS A 71 -18.98 6.13 -4.76
N THR A 72 -18.07 6.14 -5.72
CA THR A 72 -18.32 5.72 -7.11
C THR A 72 -17.79 4.31 -7.34
N GLU A 73 -18.55 3.47 -8.04
CA GLU A 73 -18.19 2.05 -8.29
C GLU A 73 -16.85 1.93 -9.05
N ALA A 74 -16.64 2.78 -10.06
CA ALA A 74 -15.40 2.81 -10.83
C ALA A 74 -14.16 3.11 -9.96
N LEU A 75 -14.27 4.06 -9.02
CA LEU A 75 -13.18 4.42 -8.11
C LEU A 75 -12.88 3.30 -7.12
N ARG A 76 -13.92 2.64 -6.59
CA ARG A 76 -13.77 1.47 -5.72
C ARG A 76 -12.97 0.35 -6.39
N ILE A 77 -13.34 0.02 -7.62
CA ILE A 77 -12.67 -1.03 -8.39
C ILE A 77 -11.22 -0.62 -8.69
N SER A 78 -10.98 0.63 -9.09
CA SER A 78 -9.62 1.12 -9.32
C SER A 78 -8.75 1.03 -8.07
N PHE A 79 -9.27 1.40 -6.90
CA PHE A 79 -8.54 1.27 -5.63
C PHE A 79 -8.21 -0.19 -5.31
N GLY A 80 -9.17 -1.10 -5.47
CA GLY A 80 -8.96 -2.53 -5.24
C GLY A 80 -7.86 -3.12 -6.12
N ILE A 81 -7.86 -2.76 -7.42
CA ILE A 81 -6.83 -3.19 -8.38
C ILE A 81 -5.46 -2.62 -8.01
N VAL A 82 -5.39 -1.32 -7.70
CA VAL A 82 -4.12 -0.67 -7.31
C VAL A 82 -3.56 -1.29 -6.03
N CYS A 83 -4.41 -1.60 -5.04
CA CYS A 83 -4.00 -2.35 -3.84
C CYS A 83 -3.42 -3.71 -4.20
N LEU A 84 -4.04 -4.48 -5.09
CA LEU A 84 -3.51 -5.78 -5.53
C LEU A 84 -2.16 -5.67 -6.24
N VAL A 85 -1.99 -4.67 -7.11
CA VAL A 85 -0.70 -4.41 -7.78
C VAL A 85 0.36 -4.03 -6.75
N ALA A 86 -0.02 -3.23 -5.75
CA ALA A 86 0.89 -2.79 -4.69
C ALA A 86 1.35 -3.94 -3.79
N VAL A 87 0.60 -5.04 -3.68
CA VAL A 87 1.06 -6.25 -2.95
C VAL A 87 2.37 -6.78 -3.54
N PHE A 88 2.52 -6.82 -4.86
CA PHE A 88 3.75 -7.30 -5.50
C PHE A 88 4.97 -6.45 -5.15
N ILE A 89 4.78 -5.14 -4.97
CA ILE A 89 5.84 -4.19 -4.60
C ILE A 89 6.10 -4.28 -3.10
N ALA A 90 5.05 -4.34 -2.29
CA ALA A 90 5.15 -4.46 -0.84
C ALA A 90 5.82 -5.77 -0.41
N TRP A 91 5.70 -6.84 -1.19
CA TRP A 91 6.39 -8.10 -0.94
C TRP A 91 7.93 -7.94 -0.90
N PHE A 92 8.49 -7.03 -1.71
CA PHE A 92 9.92 -6.72 -1.69
C PHE A 92 10.31 -5.86 -0.49
N ALA A 93 9.38 -5.05 0.04
CA ALA A 93 9.62 -4.23 1.21
C ALA A 93 9.50 -5.05 2.50
N TYR A 94 8.33 -5.67 2.77
CA TYR A 94 8.05 -6.53 3.92
C TYR A 94 6.76 -7.36 3.73
N TYR A 95 6.69 -8.55 4.33
CA TYR A 95 5.52 -9.45 4.22
C TYR A 95 4.25 -8.91 4.91
N PHE A 96 4.42 -8.16 6.00
CA PHE A 96 3.30 -7.71 6.83
C PHE A 96 2.44 -6.62 6.18
N PRO A 97 3.00 -5.54 5.60
CA PRO A 97 2.21 -4.54 4.87
C PRO A 97 1.49 -5.12 3.64
N ALA A 98 2.07 -6.13 2.99
CA ALA A 98 1.49 -6.80 1.84
C ALA A 98 0.15 -7.50 2.20
N ILE A 99 0.05 -8.12 3.38
CA ILE A 99 -1.19 -8.75 3.85
C ILE A 99 -2.29 -7.71 4.06
N PHE A 100 -1.97 -6.55 4.64
CA PHE A 100 -2.94 -5.47 4.83
C PHE A 100 -3.44 -4.91 3.50
N LEU A 101 -2.55 -4.71 2.53
CA LEU A 101 -2.94 -4.26 1.18
C LEU A 101 -3.81 -5.30 0.46
N LEU A 102 -3.51 -6.59 0.64
CA LEU A 102 -4.28 -7.69 0.05
C LEU A 102 -5.68 -7.80 0.67
N LEU A 103 -5.77 -7.77 2.00
CA LEU A 103 -7.06 -7.74 2.71
C LEU A 103 -7.86 -6.49 2.33
N GLY A 104 -7.21 -5.32 2.31
CA GLY A 104 -7.84 -4.07 1.90
C GLY A 104 -8.39 -4.13 0.48
N GLY A 105 -7.58 -4.59 -0.48
CA GLY A 105 -7.99 -4.75 -1.88
C GLY A 105 -9.17 -5.71 -2.06
N ILE A 106 -9.12 -6.90 -1.46
CA ILE A 106 -10.19 -7.90 -1.56
C ILE A 106 -11.48 -7.39 -0.91
N LEU A 107 -11.41 -6.85 0.32
CA LEU A 107 -12.58 -6.31 1.02
C LEU A 107 -13.21 -5.14 0.26
N THR A 108 -12.39 -4.29 -0.38
CA THR A 108 -12.89 -3.20 -1.22
C THR A 108 -13.55 -3.72 -2.50
N LEU A 109 -13.03 -4.79 -3.12
CA LEU A 109 -13.63 -5.39 -4.32
C LEU A 109 -14.93 -6.16 -4.01
N CYS A 110 -14.99 -6.87 -2.88
CA CYS A 110 -16.17 -7.64 -2.46
C CYS A 110 -17.30 -6.77 -1.90
N GLY A 111 -17.00 -5.57 -1.41
CA GLY A 111 -18.03 -4.68 -0.87
C GLY A 111 -18.88 -4.04 -1.98
N LYS A 112 -20.19 -3.88 -1.77
CA LYS A 112 -21.12 -3.26 -2.73
C LYS A 112 -21.36 -1.77 -2.41
N ILE A 113 -21.61 -0.92 -3.41
CA ILE A 113 -22.16 0.41 -3.17
C ILE A 113 -23.68 0.28 -3.13
N GLU A 114 -24.26 0.42 -1.93
CA GLU A 114 -25.67 0.83 -1.81
C GLU A 114 -25.85 2.18 -2.51
N ASN A 115 -26.37 2.13 -3.74
CA ASN A 115 -27.07 3.25 -4.35
C ASN A 115 -28.39 3.39 -3.60
N LYS A 116 -28.42 4.27 -2.60
CA LYS A 116 -29.70 4.85 -2.19
C LYS A 116 -30.10 5.81 -3.30
N ASN A 117 -30.92 5.31 -4.22
CA ASN A 117 -31.84 6.17 -4.96
C ASN A 117 -32.77 6.86 -3.96
#